data_AF-A0A2H6HU26-F1
#
_entry.id   AF-A0A2H6HU26-F1
#
_cell.length_a   1.000
_cell.length_b   1.000
_cell.length_c   1.000
_cell.angle_alpha   90.00
_cell.angle_beta   90.00
_cell.angle_gamma   90.00
#
_symmetry.space_group_name_H-M   'P 1'
#
loop_
_entity.id
_entity.type
_entity.pdbx_description
1 polymer ?
#
loop_
_entity_poly.entity_id
_entity_poly.type
_entity_poly.pdbx_seq_one_letter_code
_entity_poly.pdbx_strand_id
1 'polypeptide(L)' 'MNSLLLTRFVDDRFVMIHNYNIIEGLGAEGIERTASTPDELADEIFNLFGIPVEISVEVFRKLGPLTDPWN' A
#
# COMPACT_ATOMS: atom_id res chain seq x y z
N MET A 1 8.38 -10.32 -11.75
CA MET A 1 7.22 -9.46 -11.39
C MET A 1 7.71 -8.56 -10.27
N ASN A 2 7.53 -7.25 -10.40
CA ASN A 2 7.86 -6.32 -9.34
C ASN A 2 6.67 -6.22 -8.39
N SER A 3 6.93 -6.15 -7.09
CA SER A 3 5.89 -5.94 -6.09
C SER A 3 6.31 -4.86 -5.10
N LEU A 4 5.30 -4.18 -4.55
CA LEU A 4 5.42 -3.25 -3.46
C LEU A 4 4.79 -3.89 -2.23
N LEU A 5 5.56 -4.00 -1.14
CA LEU A 5 5.05 -4.42 0.16
C LEU A 5 5.44 -3.38 1.22
N LEU A 6 4.43 -2.77 1.85
CA LEU A 6 4.62 -1.99 3.08
C LEU A 6 3.81 -2.63 4.19
N THR A 7 4.41 -2.76 5.36
CA THR A 7 3.72 -3.26 6.55
C THR A 7 4.06 -2.38 7.75
N ARG A 8 3.06 -2.11 8.57
CA ARG A 8 3.19 -1.36 9.81
C ARG A 8 2.34 -2.02 10.88
N PHE A 9 2.94 -2.23 12.05
CA PHE A 9 2.27 -2.74 13.23
C PHE A 9 2.40 -1.70 14.33
N VAL A 10 1.28 -1.31 14.94
CA VAL A 10 1.23 -0.37 16.07
C VAL A 10 0.20 -0.88 17.06
N ASP A 11 0.65 -1.26 18.25
CA ASP A 11 -0.18 -1.94 19.25
C ASP A 11 -0.91 -3.16 18.64
N ASP A 12 -2.23 -3.24 18.80
CA ASP A 12 -3.07 -4.29 18.21
C ASP A 12 -3.50 -4.00 16.76
N ARG A 13 -3.00 -2.93 16.15
CA ARG A 13 -3.36 -2.53 14.79
C ARG A 13 -2.29 -2.92 13.79
N PHE A 14 -2.73 -3.36 12.62
CA PHE A 14 -1.84 -3.57 11.48
C PHE A 14 -2.35 -2.84 10.24
N VAL A 15 -1.41 -2.43 9.41
CA VAL A 15 -1.64 -1.92 8.06
C VAL A 15 -0.68 -2.64 7.13
N MET A 16 -1.20 -3.15 6.02
CA MET A 16 -0.42 -3.74 4.95
C MET A 16 -0.86 -3.15 3.61
N ILE A 17 0.11 -2.78 2.79
CA ILE A 17 -0.09 -2.45 1.39
C ILE A 17 0.68 -3.48 0.57
N HIS A 18 -0.02 -4.21 -0.29
CA HIS A 18 0.57 -5.09 -1.29
C HIS A 18 0.09 -4.65 -2.68
N ASN A 19 0.98 -4.01 -3.44
CA ASN A 19 0.64 -3.29 -4.67
C ASN A 19 -0.54 -2.34 -4.44
N TYR A 20 -1.68 -2.55 -5.10
CA TYR A 20 -2.88 -1.73 -4.94
C TYR A 20 -3.79 -2.16 -3.79
N ASN A 21 -3.56 -3.32 -3.17
CA ASN A 21 -4.39 -3.83 -2.08
C ASN A 21 -3.91 -3.27 -0.75
N ILE A 22 -4.83 -2.70 0.01
CA ILE A 22 -4.62 -2.05 1.30
C ILE A 22 -5.47 -2.79 2.31
N ILE A 23 -4.83 -3.35 3.33
CA ILE A 23 -5.48 -4.11 4.39
C ILE A 23 -5.16 -3.42 5.71
N GLU A 24 -6.18 -3.02 6.44
CA GLU A 24 -6.05 -2.47 7.79
C GLU A 24 -6.87 -3.30 8.77
N GLY A 25 -6.34 -3.54 9.96
CA GLY A 25 -7.04 -4.36 10.93
C GLY A 25 -6.66 -4.10 12.38
N LEU A 26 -7.47 -4.68 13.26
CA LEU A 26 -7.28 -4.73 14.71
C LEU A 26 -7.35 -6.21 15.13
N GLY A 27 -6.22 -6.77 15.58
CA GLY A 27 -6.13 -8.20 15.90
C GLY A 27 -6.45 -9.09 14.68
N ALA A 28 -7.50 -9.91 14.79
CA ALA A 28 -7.92 -10.83 13.73
C ALA A 28 -8.95 -10.25 12.74
N GLU A 29 -9.44 -9.04 12.99
CA GLU A 29 -10.41 -8.36 12.12
C GLU A 29 -9.67 -7.42 11.17
N GLY A 30 -10.03 -7.43 9.89
CA GLY A 30 -9.43 -6.57 8.88
C GLY A 30 -10.43 -6.13 7.82
N ILE A 31 -10.23 -4.92 7.30
CA ILE A 31 -10.92 -4.37 6.15
C ILE A 31 -9.92 -4.29 5.01
N GLU A 32 -10.30 -4.84 3.87
CA GLU A 32 -9.54 -4.76 2.63
C GLU A 32 -10.18 -3.72 1.70
N ARG A 33 -9.34 -2.90 1.08
CA ARG A 33 -9.72 -2.00 -0.02
C ARG A 33 -8.63 -1.99 -1.08
N THR A 34 -8.98 -1.55 -2.29
CA THR A 34 -8.06 -1.51 -3.42
C THR A 34 -7.99 -0.07 -3.96
N ALA A 35 -6.78 0.47 -4.02
CA ALA A 35 -6.53 1.72 -4.73
C ALA A 35 -6.69 1.50 -6.24
N SER A 36 -7.38 2.40 -6.92
CA SER A 36 -7.70 2.27 -8.35
C SER A 36 -6.62 2.88 -9.25
N THR A 37 -5.78 3.77 -8.71
CA THR A 37 -4.76 4.48 -9.47
C THR A 37 -3.43 4.60 -8.72
N PRO A 38 -2.29 4.78 -9.42
CA PRO A 38 -1.01 5.05 -8.77
C PRO A 38 -1.03 6.27 -7.85
N ASP A 39 -1.76 7.32 -8.21
CA ASP A 39 -1.86 8.54 -7.42
C ASP A 39 -2.62 8.28 -6.11
N GLU A 40 -3.75 7.56 -6.19
CA GLU A 40 -4.51 7.12 -5.01
C GLU A 40 -3.66 6.23 -4.10
N LEU A 41 -2.88 5.31 -4.68
CA LEU A 41 -1.95 4.47 -3.91
C LEU A 41 -0.87 5.30 -3.20
N ALA A 42 -0.33 6.33 -3.87
CA ALA A 42 0.66 7.22 -3.27
C ALA A 42 0.08 8.03 -2.10
N ASP A 43 -1.16 8.51 -2.24
CA ASP A 43 -1.88 9.22 -1.18
C ASP A 43 -2.13 8.30 0.04
N GLU A 44 -2.55 7.05 -0.19
CA GLU A 44 -2.73 6.05 0.86
C GLU A 44 -1.42 5.73 1.59
N ILE A 45 -0.31 5.58 0.84
CA ILE A 45 1.03 5.39 1.43
C ILE A 45 1.42 6.58 2.30
N PHE A 46 1.16 7.81 1.86
CA PHE A 46 1.43 9.00 2.66
C PHE A 46 0.58 9.01 3.95
N ASN A 47 -0.72 8.78 3.84
CA ASN A 47 -1.64 8.81 4.97
C ASN A 47 -1.32 7.75 6.02
N LEU A 48 -0.95 6.53 5.59
CA LEU A 48 -0.76 5.38 6.48
C LEU A 48 0.68 5.24 7.00
N PHE A 49 1.68 5.61 6.20
CA PHE A 49 3.10 5.40 6.49
C PHE A 49 3.89 6.70 6.62
N GLY A 50 3.32 7.86 6.26
CA GLY A 50 4.01 9.15 6.29
C GLY A 50 5.10 9.29 5.22
N ILE A 51 5.08 8.43 4.20
CA ILE A 51 6.06 8.48 3.10
C ILE A 51 5.57 9.53 2.08
N PRO A 52 6.36 10.57 1.78
CA PRO A 52 5.99 11.61 0.82
C PRO A 52 5.55 11.04 -0.54
N VAL A 53 4.47 11.62 -1.09
CA VAL A 53 3.86 11.20 -2.37
C VAL A 53 4.89 11.19 -3.50
N GLU A 54 5.79 12.17 -3.54
CA GLU A 54 6.81 12.29 -4.58
C GLU A 54 7.77 11.10 -4.60
N ILE A 55 8.10 10.58 -3.41
CA ILE A 55 8.97 9.40 -3.26
C ILE A 55 8.24 8.15 -3.78
N SER A 56 6.98 7.97 -3.37
CA SER A 56 6.15 6.84 -3.83
C SER A 56 6.01 6.83 -5.36
N VAL A 57 5.69 7.99 -5.96
CA VAL A 57 5.55 8.14 -7.41
C VAL A 57 6.87 7.88 -8.15
N GLU A 58 8.01 8.34 -7.61
CA GLU A 58 9.32 8.03 -8.19
C GLU A 58 9.59 6.53 -8.19
N VAL A 59 9.26 5.83 -7.10
CA VAL A 59 9.40 4.38 -6.98
C VAL A 59 8.51 3.65 -7.98
N PHE A 60 7.24 4.04 -8.13
CA PHE A 60 6.33 3.41 -9.10
C PHE A 60 6.85 3.53 -10.53
N ARG A 61 7.41 4.68 -10.91
CA ARG A 61 8.04 4.88 -12.23
C ARG A 61 9.22 3.95 -12.47
N LYS A 62 10.01 3.63 -11.43
CA LYS A 62 11.16 2.72 -11.52
C LYS A 62 10.74 1.24 -11.52
N LEU A 63 9.71 0.88 -10.76
CA LEU A 63 9.18 -0.48 -10.70
C LEU A 63 8.40 -0.87 -11.97
N GLY A 64 7.85 0.11 -12.69
CA GLY A 64 6.93 -0.17 -13.79
C GLY A 64 5.54 -0.58 -13.29
N PRO A 65 4.69 -1.17 -14.13
CA PRO A 65 3.31 -1.48 -13.77
C PRO A 65 3.25 -2.48 -12.61
N LEU A 66 2.56 -2.10 -11.54
CA LEU A 66 2.17 -2.99 -10.45
C LEU A 66 0.96 -3.81 -10.90
N THR A 67 0.98 -5.11 -10.67
CA THR A 67 -0.15 -6.00 -10.94
C THR A 67 -0.94 -6.26 -9.67
N ASP A 68 -2.16 -6.78 -9.78
CA ASP A 68 -2.84 -7.37 -8.64
C ASP A 68 -1.98 -8.52 -8.09
N PRO A 69 -1.62 -8.51 -6.79
CA PRO A 69 -0.79 -9.55 -6.20
C PRO A 69 -1.49 -10.91 -6.08
N TRP A 70 -2.82 -10.94 -6.21
CA TRP A 70 -3.64 -12.13 -6.03
C TRP A 70 -4.07 -12.79 -7.36
N ASN A 71 -3.69 -12.20 -8.50
CA ASN A 71 -3.92 -12.72 -9.86
C ASN A 71 -2.63 -13.14 -10.56
#